data_AF-A0A831YHM8-F1
#
_entry.id   AF-A0A831YHM8-F1
#
_cell.length_a   1.000
_cell.length_b   1.000
_cell.length_c   1.000
_cell.angle_alpha   90.00
_cell.angle_beta   90.00
_cell.angle_gamma   90.00
#
_symmetry.space_group_name_H-M   'P 1'
#
loop_
_entity.id
_entity.type
_entity.pdbx_description
1 polymer ?
#
loop_
_entity_poly.entity_id
_entity_poly.type
_entity_poly.pdbx_seq_one_letter_code
_entity_poly.pdbx_strand_id
1 'polypeptide(L)'
;MGRNKIEERLELALRPAERPTLEEVLEQVSTHGVLRGPVDWVFPAWMQYVEYATQEIMKTFPLSEEEKRQLLDFRDAMKRLLREAWMQAKEKLAALYKAVAEGTYKVEGNKLYASDGTWMYTKVFVPRILIHGISALARFPDILKLPQGKLELFQLGWRASDEGEING
;
A
#
# COMPACT_ATOMS: atom_id res chain seq x y z
N MET A 1 0.67 -19.70 -14.96
CA MET A 1 0.13 -18.51 -15.67
C MET A 1 0.88 -18.37 -16.98
N GLY A 2 0.19 -18.19 -18.13
CA GLY A 2 0.87 -18.00 -19.42
C GLY A 2 1.48 -16.59 -19.54
N ARG A 3 2.46 -16.42 -20.43
CA ARG A 3 3.15 -15.15 -20.71
C ARG A 3 2.17 -14.00 -20.96
N ASN A 4 1.23 -14.18 -21.89
CA ASN A 4 0.26 -13.14 -22.27
C ASN A 4 -0.56 -12.64 -21.06
N LYS A 5 -0.94 -13.53 -20.16
CA LYS A 5 -1.71 -13.16 -18.95
C LYS A 5 -0.87 -12.38 -17.94
N ILE A 6 0.44 -12.60 -17.91
CA ILE A 6 1.37 -11.83 -17.07
C ILE A 6 1.54 -10.43 -17.66
N GLU A 7 1.76 -10.36 -18.97
CA GLU A 7 1.88 -9.12 -19.72
C GLU A 7 0.64 -8.23 -19.53
N GLU A 8 -0.57 -8.76 -19.76
CA GLU A 8 -1.83 -8.05 -19.53
C GLU A 8 -1.96 -7.50 -18.10
N ARG A 9 -1.53 -8.27 -17.08
CA ARG A 9 -1.59 -7.79 -15.69
C ARG A 9 -0.59 -6.68 -15.41
N LEU A 10 0.60 -6.75 -16.00
CA LEU A 10 1.60 -5.69 -15.89
C LEU A 10 1.14 -4.42 -16.61
N GLU A 11 0.51 -4.55 -17.79
CA GLU A 11 -0.11 -3.43 -18.50
C GLU A 11 -1.21 -2.77 -17.67
N LEU A 12 -2.10 -3.55 -17.07
CA LEU A 12 -3.15 -3.01 -16.18
C LEU A 12 -2.56 -2.30 -14.97
N ALA A 13 -1.49 -2.83 -14.37
CA ALA A 13 -0.83 -2.22 -13.22
C ALA A 13 -0.09 -0.93 -13.58
N LEU A 14 0.47 -0.83 -14.80
CA LEU A 14 1.21 0.33 -15.31
C LEU A 14 0.35 1.32 -16.09
N ARG A 15 -0.94 1.03 -16.28
CA ARG A 15 -1.85 1.88 -17.02
C ARG A 15 -1.82 3.30 -16.45
N PRO A 16 -1.58 4.33 -17.30
CA PRO A 16 -1.68 5.72 -16.86
C PRO A 16 -3.06 5.97 -16.25
N ALA A 17 -3.07 6.66 -15.11
CA ALA A 17 -4.28 7.01 -14.42
C ALA A 17 -4.25 8.49 -14.05
N GLU A 18 -5.42 9.12 -14.09
CA GLU A 18 -5.59 10.47 -13.58
C GLU A 18 -5.43 10.46 -12.05
N ARG A 19 -5.10 11.64 -11.50
CA ARG A 19 -4.94 11.78 -10.07
C ARG A 19 -6.30 11.57 -9.39
N PRO A 20 -6.41 10.68 -8.38
CA PRO A 20 -7.66 10.44 -7.70
C PRO A 20 -8.20 11.69 -7.01
N THR A 21 -9.51 11.86 -7.09
CA THR A 21 -10.27 12.81 -6.26
C THR A 21 -10.59 12.19 -4.91
N LEU A 22 -10.78 13.04 -3.88
CA LEU A 22 -11.10 12.55 -2.54
C LEU A 22 -12.42 11.76 -2.53
N GLU A 23 -13.42 12.20 -3.30
CA GLU A 23 -14.71 11.54 -3.40
C GLU A 23 -14.56 10.10 -3.93
N GLU A 24 -13.82 9.91 -5.03
CA GLU A 24 -13.54 8.57 -5.58
C GLU A 24 -12.81 7.67 -4.57
N VAL A 25 -11.84 8.24 -3.84
CA VAL A 25 -11.09 7.50 -2.81
C VAL A 25 -12.01 7.02 -1.70
N LEU A 26 -12.90 7.90 -1.19
CA LEU A 26 -13.81 7.56 -0.12
C LEU A 26 -14.89 6.57 -0.57
N GLU A 27 -15.42 6.72 -1.79
CA GLU A 27 -16.37 5.78 -2.38
C GLU A 27 -15.76 4.37 -2.49
N GLN A 28 -14.52 4.28 -2.99
CA GLN A 28 -13.80 3.01 -3.14
C GLN A 28 -13.54 2.33 -1.79
N VAL A 29 -13.05 3.08 -0.79
CA VAL A 29 -12.81 2.55 0.56
C VAL A 29 -14.12 2.11 1.20
N SER A 30 -15.19 2.89 1.06
CA SER A 30 -16.50 2.56 1.61
C SER A 30 -17.09 1.28 1.00
N THR A 31 -16.96 1.14 -0.33
CA THR A 31 -17.55 0.01 -1.08
C THR A 31 -16.75 -1.27 -0.92
N HIS A 32 -15.42 -1.19 -0.94
CA HIS A 32 -14.54 -2.36 -1.04
C HIS A 32 -13.66 -2.60 0.20
N GLY A 33 -13.61 -1.65 1.14
CA GLY A 33 -12.73 -1.68 2.30
C GLY A 33 -11.25 -1.45 2.00
N VAL A 34 -10.85 -1.33 0.73
CA VAL A 34 -9.46 -1.23 0.30
C VAL A 34 -9.33 -0.49 -1.04
N LEU A 35 -8.30 0.35 -1.17
CA LEU A 35 -7.97 1.00 -2.44
C LEU A 35 -7.15 0.07 -3.32
N ARG A 36 -7.60 -0.14 -4.55
CA ARG A 36 -6.94 -0.96 -5.58
C ARG A 36 -6.98 -0.23 -6.92
N GLY A 37 -5.98 -0.47 -7.76
CA GLY A 37 -5.92 0.14 -9.09
C GLY A 37 -4.49 0.11 -9.65
N PRO A 38 -4.26 0.81 -10.78
CA PRO A 38 -2.93 1.02 -11.33
C PRO A 38 -2.00 1.70 -10.33
N VAL A 39 -0.70 1.48 -10.47
CA VAL A 39 0.33 1.98 -9.55
C VAL A 39 0.27 3.50 -9.41
N ASP A 40 0.03 4.21 -10.51
CA ASP A 40 -0.06 5.67 -10.54
C ASP A 40 -1.38 6.22 -9.97
N TRP A 41 -2.36 5.36 -9.67
CA TRP A 41 -3.60 5.74 -9.01
C TRP A 41 -3.61 5.36 -7.53
N VAL A 42 -3.26 4.11 -7.22
CA VAL A 42 -3.44 3.51 -5.88
C VAL A 42 -2.55 4.18 -4.82
N PHE A 43 -1.31 4.53 -5.15
CA PHE A 43 -0.42 5.20 -4.20
C PHE A 43 -0.89 6.65 -3.91
N PRO A 44 -1.20 7.48 -4.92
CA PRO A 44 -1.85 8.78 -4.68
C PRO A 44 -3.17 8.68 -3.90
N ALA A 45 -4.00 7.68 -4.18
CA ALA A 45 -5.26 7.46 -3.49
C ALA A 45 -5.04 7.22 -1.99
N TRP A 46 -4.11 6.32 -1.63
CA TRP A 46 -3.76 6.07 -0.22
C TRP A 46 -3.16 7.31 0.45
N MET A 47 -2.29 8.06 -0.22
CA MET A 47 -1.74 9.31 0.33
C MET A 47 -2.84 10.34 0.63
N GLN A 48 -3.86 10.42 -0.23
CA GLN A 48 -5.00 11.32 -0.06
C GLN A 48 -5.93 10.83 1.06
N TYR A 49 -6.17 9.53 1.16
CA TYR A 49 -6.94 8.93 2.24
C TYR A 49 -6.29 9.18 3.61
N VAL A 50 -4.97 8.97 3.72
CA VAL A 50 -4.21 9.22 4.96
C VAL A 50 -4.29 10.70 5.38
N GLU A 51 -4.19 11.62 4.42
CA GLU A 51 -4.38 13.06 4.67
C GLU A 51 -5.78 13.36 5.20
N TYR A 52 -6.82 12.86 4.52
CA TYR A 52 -8.21 13.03 4.92
C TYR A 52 -8.48 12.45 6.31
N ALA A 53 -8.11 11.19 6.55
CA ALA A 53 -8.36 10.51 7.81
C ALA A 53 -7.69 11.24 8.99
N THR A 54 -6.47 11.74 8.79
CA THR A 54 -5.77 12.57 9.78
C THR A 54 -6.58 13.83 10.13
N GLN A 55 -7.08 14.54 9.12
CA GLN A 55 -7.86 15.76 9.33
C GLN A 55 -9.20 15.47 10.04
N GLU A 56 -9.89 14.40 9.66
CA GLU A 56 -11.15 14.02 10.31
C GLU A 56 -10.93 13.58 11.77
N ILE A 57 -9.84 12.87 12.06
CA ILE A 57 -9.46 12.54 13.43
C ILE A 57 -9.24 13.82 14.25
N MET A 58 -8.49 14.80 13.71
CA MET A 58 -8.25 16.07 14.41
C MET A 58 -9.52 16.88 14.66
N LYS A 59 -10.53 16.78 13.79
CA LYS A 59 -11.84 17.44 13.95
C LYS A 59 -12.73 16.73 14.96
N THR A 60 -12.69 15.40 14.98
CA THR A 60 -13.64 14.58 15.72
C THR A 60 -13.19 14.35 17.16
N PHE A 61 -11.89 14.16 17.39
CA PHE A 61 -11.36 13.81 18.70
C PHE A 61 -10.77 15.05 19.42
N PRO A 62 -10.98 15.18 20.74
CA PRO A 62 -10.41 16.27 21.53
C PRO A 62 -8.92 16.01 21.79
N LEU A 63 -8.09 16.35 20.80
CA LEU A 63 -6.64 16.17 20.86
C LEU A 63 -5.94 17.40 21.46
N SER A 64 -4.91 17.17 22.29
CA SER A 64 -3.96 18.19 22.72
C SER A 64 -3.06 18.63 21.55
N GLU A 65 -2.39 19.77 21.69
CA GLU A 65 -1.48 20.26 20.64
C GLU A 65 -0.33 19.30 20.37
N GLU A 66 0.15 18.59 21.39
CA GLU A 66 1.17 17.55 21.23
C GLU A 66 0.63 16.32 20.50
N GLU A 67 -0.59 15.87 20.82
CA GLU A 67 -1.25 14.76 20.12
C GLU A 67 -1.48 15.09 18.64
N LYS A 68 -1.91 16.32 18.34
CA LYS A 68 -2.05 16.80 16.94
C LYS A 68 -0.72 16.78 16.21
N ARG A 69 0.36 17.25 16.84
CA ARG A 69 1.71 17.21 16.25
C ARG A 69 2.14 15.78 15.93
N GLN A 70 1.99 14.86 16.88
CA GLN A 70 2.31 13.45 16.67
C GLN A 70 1.51 12.84 15.51
N LEU A 71 0.22 13.16 15.40
CA LEU A 71 -0.62 12.69 14.29
C LEU A 71 -0.15 13.24 12.93
N LEU A 72 0.24 14.52 12.87
CA LEU A 72 0.77 15.14 11.67
C LEU A 72 2.12 14.54 11.26
N ASP A 73 3.01 14.30 12.23
CA ASP A 73 4.30 13.62 11.99
C ASP A 73 4.07 12.19 11.46
N PHE A 74 3.10 11.46 12.03
CA PHE A 74 2.70 10.14 11.54
C PHE A 74 2.18 10.19 10.11
N ARG A 75 1.28 11.13 9.80
CA ARG A 75 0.75 11.35 8.45
C ARG A 75 1.87 11.60 7.44
N ASP A 76 2.82 12.46 7.80
CA ASP A 76 3.91 12.85 6.92
C ASP A 76 4.89 11.69 6.70
N ALA A 77 5.18 10.90 7.75
CA ALA A 77 5.93 9.66 7.63
C ALA A 77 5.24 8.66 6.69
N MET A 78 3.93 8.42 6.85
CA MET A 78 3.16 7.52 5.99
C MET A 78 3.16 7.97 4.53
N LYS A 79 2.95 9.27 4.27
CA LYS A 79 2.99 9.82 2.91
C LYS A 79 4.37 9.70 2.27
N ARG A 80 5.44 9.86 3.06
CA ARG A 80 6.82 9.61 2.59
C ARG A 80 7.00 8.15 2.18
N LEU A 81 6.62 7.21 3.05
CA LEU A 81 6.74 5.77 2.76
C LEU A 81 5.96 5.37 1.52
N LEU A 82 4.71 5.86 1.37
CA LEU A 82 3.89 5.61 0.19
C LEU A 82 4.54 6.16 -1.09
N ARG A 83 5.18 7.34 -1.02
CA ARG A 83 5.88 7.92 -2.18
C ARG A 83 7.13 7.12 -2.55
N GLU A 84 7.93 6.70 -1.59
CA GLU A 84 9.11 5.85 -1.82
C GLU A 84 8.68 4.50 -2.41
N ALA A 85 7.63 3.90 -1.84
CA ALA A 85 7.07 2.63 -2.30
C ALA A 85 6.49 2.74 -3.71
N TRP A 86 5.86 3.87 -4.04
CA TRP A 86 5.37 4.15 -5.39
C TRP A 86 6.50 4.16 -6.42
N MET A 87 7.58 4.89 -6.14
CA MET A 87 8.74 4.96 -7.05
C MET A 87 9.33 3.57 -7.29
N GLN A 88 9.56 2.81 -6.21
CA GLN A 88 10.14 1.47 -6.31
C GLN A 88 9.19 0.48 -7.00
N ALA A 89 7.89 0.53 -6.71
CA ALA A 89 6.90 -0.33 -7.37
C ALA A 89 6.83 -0.05 -8.87
N LYS A 90 6.82 1.23 -9.26
CA LYS A 90 6.76 1.64 -10.66
C LYS A 90 7.99 1.19 -11.43
N GLU A 91 9.19 1.40 -10.88
CA GLU A 91 10.45 0.97 -11.47
C GLU A 91 10.48 -0.55 -11.68
N LYS A 92 10.15 -1.31 -10.64
CA LYS A 92 10.14 -2.78 -10.70
C LYS A 92 9.12 -3.32 -11.71
N LEU A 93 7.90 -2.78 -11.70
CA LEU A 93 6.86 -3.19 -12.65
C LEU A 93 7.26 -2.87 -14.10
N ALA A 94 7.86 -1.71 -14.34
CA ALA A 94 8.34 -1.32 -15.66
C ALA A 94 9.48 -2.24 -16.16
N ALA A 95 10.44 -2.57 -15.30
CA ALA A 95 11.52 -3.50 -15.61
C ALA A 95 10.98 -4.90 -15.98
N LEU A 96 10.01 -5.41 -15.20
CA LEU A 96 9.36 -6.69 -15.47
C LEU A 96 8.53 -6.66 -16.75
N TYR A 97 7.77 -5.60 -16.99
CA TYR A 97 7.00 -5.42 -18.22
C TYR A 97 7.90 -5.43 -19.45
N LYS A 98 8.98 -4.64 -19.42
CA LYS A 98 9.97 -4.61 -20.49
C LYS A 98 10.56 -6.00 -20.75
N ALA A 99 10.97 -6.71 -19.70
CA ALA A 99 11.53 -8.05 -19.83
C ALA A 99 10.54 -9.06 -20.44
N VAL A 100 9.25 -8.97 -20.08
CA VAL A 100 8.19 -9.81 -20.64
C VAL A 100 7.89 -9.47 -22.10
N ALA A 101 7.80 -8.19 -22.44
CA ALA A 101 7.54 -7.71 -23.80
C ALA A 101 8.69 -8.10 -24.75
N GLU A 102 9.94 -7.88 -24.33
CA GLU A 102 11.14 -8.19 -25.13
C GLU A 102 11.51 -9.67 -25.12
N GLY A 103 10.89 -10.48 -24.24
CA GLY A 103 11.18 -11.91 -24.11
C GLY A 103 12.54 -12.22 -23.45
N THR A 104 13.12 -11.25 -22.75
CA THR A 104 14.42 -11.35 -22.06
C THR A 104 14.30 -11.84 -20.60
N TYR A 105 13.10 -12.20 -20.16
CA TYR A 105 12.83 -12.69 -18.82
C TYR A 105 13.23 -14.16 -18.62
N LYS A 106 13.55 -14.52 -17.38
CA LYS A 106 13.81 -15.90 -16.96
C LYS A 106 12.76 -16.35 -15.94
N VAL A 107 12.30 -17.60 -16.04
CA VAL A 107 11.38 -18.19 -15.05
C VAL A 107 12.11 -19.29 -14.30
N GLU A 108 12.16 -19.17 -12.97
CA GLU A 108 12.70 -20.20 -12.09
C GLU A 108 11.70 -20.49 -10.97
N GLY A 109 11.28 -21.76 -10.83
CA GLY A 109 10.33 -22.15 -9.79
C GLY A 109 8.98 -21.42 -9.90
N ASN A 110 8.71 -20.53 -8.92
CA ASN A 110 7.52 -19.67 -8.84
C ASN A 110 7.82 -18.18 -9.11
N LYS A 111 9.03 -17.85 -9.58
CA LYS A 111 9.50 -16.48 -9.80
C LYS A 111 9.77 -16.21 -11.28
N LEU A 112 9.52 -14.97 -11.68
CA LEU A 112 9.93 -14.40 -12.97
C LEU A 112 10.94 -13.30 -12.70
N TYR A 113 12.06 -13.34 -13.42
CA TYR A 113 13.18 -12.43 -13.30
C TYR A 113 13.34 -11.61 -14.58
N ALA A 114 13.58 -10.32 -14.42
CA ALA A 114 14.14 -9.43 -15.43
C ALA A 114 15.68 -9.50 -15.40
N SER A 115 16.31 -8.98 -16.45
CA SER A 115 17.77 -9.03 -16.65
C SER A 115 18.57 -8.22 -15.62
N ASP A 116 17.94 -7.22 -15.00
CA ASP A 116 18.51 -6.38 -13.93
C ASP A 116 18.45 -7.04 -12.53
N GLY A 117 17.92 -8.26 -12.45
CA GLY A 117 17.71 -8.97 -11.19
C GLY A 117 16.39 -8.64 -10.49
N THR A 118 15.57 -7.72 -11.03
CA THR A 118 14.21 -7.48 -10.56
C THR A 118 13.37 -8.74 -10.78
N TRP A 119 12.55 -9.11 -9.80
CA TRP A 119 11.74 -10.32 -9.92
C TRP A 119 10.36 -10.17 -9.26
N MET A 120 9.44 -11.04 -9.66
CA MET A 120 8.10 -11.16 -9.07
C MET A 120 7.70 -12.63 -8.91
N TYR A 121 6.80 -12.89 -7.96
CA TYR A 121 6.13 -14.19 -7.86
C TYR A 121 5.04 -14.31 -8.92
N THR A 122 4.98 -15.44 -9.63
CA THR A 122 4.05 -15.64 -10.78
C THR A 122 3.14 -16.86 -10.68
N LYS A 123 3.43 -17.82 -9.79
CA LYS A 123 2.59 -19.01 -9.57
C LYS A 123 1.56 -18.87 -8.42
N VAL A 124 1.43 -17.67 -7.87
CA VAL A 124 0.35 -17.29 -6.94
C VAL A 124 -0.88 -16.79 -7.71
N PHE A 125 -2.08 -16.90 -7.13
CA PHE A 125 -3.33 -16.39 -7.74
C PHE A 125 -3.22 -14.90 -8.16
N VAL A 126 -2.41 -14.14 -7.42
CA VAL A 126 -2.09 -12.73 -7.68
C VAL A 126 -0.57 -12.58 -7.67
N PRO A 127 0.07 -12.23 -8.80
CA PRO A 127 1.50 -11.92 -8.84
C PRO A 127 1.89 -10.86 -7.82
N ARG A 128 3.06 -11.02 -7.20
CA ARG A 128 3.54 -10.13 -6.13
C ARG A 128 4.95 -9.66 -6.43
N ILE A 129 5.18 -8.36 -6.26
CA ILE A 129 6.51 -7.76 -6.23
C ILE A 129 6.87 -7.45 -4.77
N LEU A 130 8.16 -7.48 -4.45
CA LEU A 130 8.63 -7.07 -3.13
C LEU A 130 9.15 -5.63 -3.17
N ILE A 131 8.73 -4.88 -2.15
CA ILE A 131 9.19 -3.53 -1.85
C ILE A 131 10.16 -3.67 -0.66
N HIS A 132 11.38 -3.14 -0.78
CA HIS A 132 12.46 -3.35 0.17
C HIS A 132 13.06 -2.04 0.64
N GLY A 133 13.50 -2.00 1.89
CA GLY A 133 14.26 -0.89 2.46
C GLY A 133 13.42 0.35 2.80
N ILE A 134 12.09 0.23 2.77
CA ILE A 134 11.16 1.33 3.05
C ILE A 134 10.54 1.11 4.43
N SER A 135 10.95 1.92 5.40
CA SER A 135 10.42 1.86 6.76
C SER A 135 10.55 3.21 7.47
N ALA A 136 9.67 3.46 8.43
CA ALA A 136 9.78 4.61 9.32
C ALA A 136 9.29 4.22 10.71
N LEU A 137 9.89 4.83 11.73
CA LEU A 137 9.36 4.83 13.09
C LEU A 137 8.51 6.09 13.26
N ALA A 138 7.23 5.92 13.57
CA ALA A 138 6.31 7.01 13.84
C ALA A 138 5.38 6.65 15.01
N ARG A 139 4.95 7.66 15.76
CA ARG A 139 4.03 7.49 16.90
C ARG A 139 2.64 7.94 16.50
N PHE A 140 1.66 7.03 16.60
CA PHE A 140 0.25 7.40 16.52
C PHE A 140 -0.24 7.79 17.91
N PRO A 141 -0.92 8.95 18.08
CA PRO A 141 -1.38 9.39 19.39
C PRO A 141 -2.53 8.52 19.92
N ASP A 142 -2.69 8.49 21.25
CA ASP A 142 -3.85 7.85 21.88
C ASP A 142 -5.09 8.74 21.74
N ILE A 143 -5.80 8.58 20.61
CA ILE A 143 -6.99 9.39 20.29
C ILE A 143 -8.23 8.98 21.10
N LEU A 144 -8.28 7.73 21.58
CA LEU A 144 -9.45 7.19 22.27
C LEU A 144 -9.40 7.43 23.78
N LYS A 145 -8.20 7.62 24.35
CA LYS A 145 -7.98 7.92 25.77
C LYS A 145 -8.63 6.87 26.68
N LEU A 146 -8.65 5.62 26.21
CA LEU A 146 -9.29 4.52 26.90
C LEU A 146 -8.35 3.95 27.96
N PRO A 147 -8.84 3.62 29.16
CA PRO A 147 -8.07 2.84 30.12
C PRO A 147 -7.61 1.53 29.49
N GLN A 148 -6.40 1.08 29.83
CA GLN A 148 -5.76 -0.09 29.21
C GLN A 148 -6.68 -1.33 29.15
N GLY A 149 -7.41 -1.63 30.23
CA GLY A 149 -8.33 -2.78 30.25
C GLY A 149 -9.49 -2.69 29.25
N LYS A 150 -9.96 -1.47 28.93
CA LYS A 150 -10.99 -1.27 27.89
C LYS A 150 -10.40 -1.32 26.49
N LEU A 151 -9.19 -0.78 26.32
CA LEU A 151 -8.46 -0.84 25.05
C LEU A 151 -8.16 -2.29 24.66
N GLU A 152 -7.72 -3.11 25.63
CA GLU A 152 -7.46 -4.54 25.41
C GLU A 152 -8.72 -5.26 24.94
N LEU A 153 -9.86 -5.05 25.58
CA LEU A 153 -11.14 -5.63 25.17
C LEU A 153 -11.55 -5.21 23.75
N PHE A 154 -11.34 -3.94 23.39
CA PHE A 154 -11.64 -3.43 22.05
C PHE A 154 -10.74 -4.06 20.98
N GLN A 155 -9.47 -4.30 21.31
CA GLN A 155 -8.48 -4.90 20.42
C GLN A 155 -8.60 -6.43 20.28
N LEU A 156 -9.32 -7.12 21.17
CA LEU A 156 -9.52 -8.58 21.06
C LEU A 156 -10.14 -8.97 19.72
N GLY A 157 -11.11 -8.19 19.23
CA GLY A 157 -11.72 -8.43 17.92
C GLY A 157 -10.75 -8.25 16.76
N TRP A 158 -9.82 -7.28 16.87
CA TRP A 158 -8.80 -7.02 15.86
C TRP A 158 -7.66 -8.04 15.88
N ARG A 159 -7.24 -8.51 17.06
CA ARG A 159 -6.23 -9.58 17.22
C ARG A 159 -6.72 -10.94 16.75
N ALA A 160 -8.04 -11.16 16.72
CA ALA A 160 -8.64 -12.34 16.14
C ALA A 160 -8.65 -12.31 14.59
N SER A 161 -8.40 -11.14 13.98
CA SER A 161 -8.15 -11.01 12.55
C SER A 161 -6.71 -11.43 12.28
N ASP A 162 -6.56 -12.55 11.58
CA ASP A 162 -5.34 -13.30 11.26
C ASP A 162 -4.40 -12.59 10.26
N GLU A 163 -4.31 -11.26 10.28
CA GLU A 163 -3.50 -10.46 9.35
C GLU A 163 -1.98 -10.57 9.59
N GLY A 164 -1.55 -11.52 10.42
CA GLY A 164 -0.15 -11.88 10.65
C GLY A 164 0.22 -13.20 9.97
N GLU A 165 0.20 -13.27 8.64
CA GLU A 165 0.95 -14.32 7.94
C GLU A 165 2.44 -13.96 8.07
N ILE A 166 3.13 -14.56 9.05
CA ILE A 166 4.54 -14.27 9.42
C ILE A 166 5.54 -14.70 8.31
N ASN A 167 5.06 -15.24 7.19
CA ASN A 167 5.89 -15.72 6.09
C ASN A 167 5.55 -14.97 4.79
N GLY A 168 6.11 -13.77 4.64
CA GLY A 168 6.16 -13.04 3.37
C GLY A 168 7.04 -13.70 2.32
#